data_AF-A0A1H0DKX7-F1
#
_entry.id   AF-A0A1H0DKX7-F1
#
_cell.length_a   1.000
_cell.length_b   1.000
_cell.length_c   1.000
_cell.angle_alpha   90.00
_cell.angle_beta   90.00
_cell.angle_gamma   90.00
#
_symmetry.space_group_name_H-M   'P 1'
#
loop_
_entity.id
_entity.type
_entity.pdbx_description
1 polymer ?
#
loop_
_entity_poly.entity_id
_entity_poly.type
_entity_poly.pdbx_seq_one_letter_code
_entity_poly.pdbx_strand_id
1 'polypeptide(L)'
;MANQAELGQFFTPTAVARIMADLVHLPASGTLRVLDPGAGSGMLSAAVVDRVRRERPDVQVSVTAVELDQRLWPVLADTLADCAAESGVRTSLVKSDFVQWALHTDERFDVVIQNPPYHKKGVSILVPVGGG
;
A
#
# COMPACT_ATOMS: atom_id res chain seq x y z
N MET A 1 22.98 9.18 2.86
CA MET A 1 21.95 10.16 2.45
C MET A 1 21.23 9.55 1.26
N ALA A 2 19.97 9.14 1.43
CA ALA A 2 19.18 8.55 0.34
C ALA A 2 18.72 9.67 -0.61
N ASN A 3 18.80 9.42 -1.92
CA ASN A 3 18.54 10.43 -2.93
C ASN A 3 17.02 10.71 -3.03
N GLN A 4 16.63 11.98 -3.15
CA GLN A 4 15.23 12.39 -3.35
C GLN A 4 14.60 11.72 -4.60
N ALA A 5 15.43 11.38 -5.59
CA ALA A 5 15.02 10.59 -6.74
C ALA A 5 14.73 9.12 -6.42
N GLU A 6 15.40 8.50 -5.44
CA GLU A 6 15.06 7.14 -4.97
C GLU A 6 13.73 7.18 -4.24
N LEU A 7 13.51 8.17 -3.37
CA LEU A 7 12.24 8.38 -2.66
C LEU A 7 11.05 8.54 -3.63
N GLY A 8 11.20 9.34 -4.71
CA GLY A 8 10.18 9.49 -5.74
C GLY A 8 9.85 8.23 -6.55
N GLN A 9 10.72 7.21 -6.53
CA GLN A 9 10.49 5.91 -7.18
C GLN A 9 9.66 4.95 -6.33
N PHE A 10 9.59 5.18 -5.01
CA PHE A 10 8.84 4.33 -4.07
C PHE A 10 7.47 4.89 -3.67
N PHE A 11 7.18 6.14 -4.02
CA PHE A 11 5.91 6.77 -3.65
C PHE A 11 4.93 6.80 -4.81
N THR A 12 3.79 6.15 -4.61
CA THR A 12 2.63 6.31 -5.50
C THR A 12 2.22 7.79 -5.49
N PRO A 13 2.28 8.50 -6.63
CA PRO A 13 1.83 9.89 -6.69
C PRO A 13 0.35 9.97 -6.29
N THR A 14 -0.04 11.04 -5.59
CA THR A 14 -1.42 11.22 -5.10
C THR A 14 -2.48 11.02 -6.19
N ALA A 15 -2.20 11.47 -7.42
CA ALA A 15 -3.10 11.27 -8.56
C ALA A 15 -3.31 9.78 -8.89
N VAL A 16 -2.24 8.98 -8.88
CA VAL A 16 -2.31 7.53 -9.11
C VAL A 16 -3.05 6.85 -7.95
N ALA A 17 -2.76 7.24 -6.71
CA ALA A 17 -3.43 6.68 -5.55
C ALA A 17 -4.94 6.91 -5.56
N ARG A 18 -5.38 8.12 -5.95
CA ARG A 18 -6.80 8.43 -6.13
C ARG A 18 -7.46 7.60 -7.22
N ILE A 19 -6.81 7.49 -8.40
CA ILE A 19 -7.33 6.64 -9.49
C ILE A 19 -7.47 5.19 -9.03
N MET A 20 -6.47 4.63 -8.35
CA MET A 20 -6.55 3.26 -7.84
C MET A 20 -7.65 3.12 -6.78
N ALA A 21 -7.81 4.09 -5.89
CA ALA A 21 -8.88 4.11 -4.90
C ALA A 21 -10.27 4.17 -5.57
N ASP A 22 -10.44 4.88 -6.68
CA ASP A 22 -11.70 4.99 -7.43
C ASP A 22 -12.14 3.66 -8.08
N LEU A 23 -11.19 2.75 -8.35
CA LEU A 23 -11.48 1.41 -8.86
C LEU A 23 -12.07 0.46 -7.81
N VAL A 24 -11.95 0.81 -6.52
CA VAL A 24 -12.46 -0.02 -5.42
C VAL A 24 -13.99 -0.03 -5.43
N HIS A 25 -14.60 -1.20 -5.32
CA HIS A 25 -16.05 -1.29 -5.12
C HIS A 25 -16.39 -0.97 -3.65
N LEU A 26 -17.10 0.14 -3.41
CA LEU A 26 -17.50 0.52 -2.06
C LEU A 26 -18.81 -0.16 -1.67
N PRO A 27 -18.87 -0.89 -0.53
CA PRO A 27 -20.12 -1.46 -0.06
C PRO A 27 -21.13 -0.36 0.31
N ALA A 28 -22.42 -0.71 0.33
CA ALA A 28 -23.47 0.23 0.74
C ALA A 28 -23.50 0.44 2.27
N SER A 29 -23.08 -0.56 3.05
CA SER A 29 -23.04 -0.54 4.51
C SER A 29 -22.04 -1.59 5.04
N GLY A 30 -21.80 -1.61 6.36
CA GLY A 30 -20.94 -2.60 7.00
C GLY A 30 -19.47 -2.16 7.08
N THR A 31 -18.54 -3.11 6.95
CA THR A 31 -17.09 -2.86 7.03
C THR A 31 -16.42 -3.19 5.70
N LEU A 32 -15.58 -2.28 5.21
CA LEU A 32 -14.63 -2.51 4.14
C LEU A 32 -13.26 -2.87 4.73
N ARG A 33 -12.78 -4.09 4.50
CA ARG A 33 -11.48 -4.60 4.95
C ARG A 33 -10.47 -4.50 3.80
N VAL A 34 -9.49 -3.61 3.97
CA VAL A 34 -8.49 -3.28 2.96
C VAL A 34 -7.13 -3.85 3.37
N LEU A 35 -6.47 -4.53 2.43
CA LEU A 35 -5.07 -4.93 2.54
C LEU A 35 -4.22 -4.08 1.60
N ASP A 36 -3.13 -3.52 2.12
CA ASP A 36 -2.10 -2.81 1.36
C ASP A 36 -0.74 -3.55 1.53
N PRO A 37 -0.44 -4.55 0.68
CA PRO A 37 0.74 -5.38 0.83
C PRO A 37 1.96 -4.73 0.16
N GLY A 38 2.89 -4.22 0.96
CA GLY A 38 3.97 -3.33 0.50
C GLY A 38 3.50 -1.88 0.46
N ALA A 39 3.00 -1.41 1.60
CA ALA A 39 2.28 -0.14 1.72
C ALA A 39 3.15 1.10 1.44
N GLY A 40 4.48 0.98 1.51
CA GLY A 40 5.38 2.11 1.35
C GLY A 40 5.09 3.19 2.40
N SER A 41 4.75 4.40 1.96
CA SER A 41 4.30 5.48 2.86
C SER A 41 2.82 5.43 3.23
N GLY A 42 2.02 4.53 2.67
CA GLY A 42 0.59 4.40 2.96
C GLY A 42 -0.33 5.25 2.08
N MET A 43 0.16 5.81 0.97
CA MET A 43 -0.63 6.69 0.10
C MET A 43 -1.87 6.01 -0.50
N LEU A 44 -1.80 4.71 -0.82
CA LEU A 44 -2.95 3.96 -1.34
C LEU A 44 -4.00 3.74 -0.25
N SER A 45 -3.56 3.30 0.94
CA SER A 45 -4.39 3.21 2.14
C SER A 45 -5.12 4.53 2.43
N ALA A 46 -4.41 5.66 2.46
CA ALA A 46 -4.99 6.98 2.71
C ALA A 46 -6.00 7.39 1.64
N ALA A 47 -5.71 7.12 0.36
CA ALA A 47 -6.63 7.44 -0.74
C ALA A 47 -7.95 6.64 -0.65
N VAL A 48 -7.89 5.37 -0.24
CA VAL A 48 -9.11 4.56 -0.02
C VAL A 48 -9.90 5.12 1.16
N VAL A 49 -9.26 5.42 2.29
CA VAL A 49 -9.93 5.99 3.46
C VAL A 49 -10.61 7.31 3.11
N ASP A 50 -9.90 8.24 2.48
CA ASP A 50 -10.43 9.54 2.03
C ASP A 50 -11.67 9.37 1.14
N ARG A 51 -11.61 8.46 0.16
CA ARG A 51 -12.74 8.17 -0.71
C ARG A 51 -13.95 7.64 0.05
N VAL A 52 -13.75 6.66 0.95
CA VAL A 52 -14.85 6.11 1.75
C VAL A 52 -15.45 7.20 2.64
N ARG A 53 -14.64 8.05 3.29
CA ARG A 53 -15.16 9.16 4.12
C ARG A 53 -16.03 10.12 3.32
N ARG A 54 -15.65 10.42 2.08
CA ARG A 54 -16.39 11.32 1.19
C ARG A 54 -17.70 10.71 0.64
N GLU A 55 -17.67 9.44 0.24
CA GLU A 55 -18.76 8.81 -0.54
C GLU A 55 -19.67 7.91 0.31
N ARG A 56 -19.15 7.35 1.40
CA ARG A 56 -19.78 6.32 2.24
C ARG A 56 -19.39 6.50 3.72
N PRO A 57 -19.68 7.66 4.36
CA PRO A 57 -19.22 7.96 5.72
C PRO A 57 -19.67 6.94 6.79
N ASP A 58 -20.79 6.25 6.59
CA ASP A 58 -21.29 5.25 7.55
C ASP A 58 -20.59 3.88 7.45
N VAL A 59 -19.88 3.61 6.35
CA VAL A 59 -19.11 2.36 6.17
C VAL A 59 -17.91 2.39 7.11
N GLN A 60 -17.69 1.32 7.86
CA GLN A 60 -16.48 1.19 8.67
C GLN A 60 -15.31 0.77 7.76
N VAL A 61 -14.10 1.26 8.02
CA VAL A 61 -12.90 0.87 7.25
C VAL A 61 -11.90 0.21 8.18
N SER A 62 -11.38 -0.94 7.78
CA SER A 62 -10.27 -1.61 8.46
C SER A 62 -9.13 -1.77 7.47
N VAL A 63 -8.02 -1.05 7.68
CA VAL A 63 -6.82 -1.13 6.84
C VAL A 63 -5.76 -1.97 7.54
N THR A 64 -5.26 -2.98 6.85
CA THR A 64 -4.02 -3.69 7.22
C THR A 64 -2.94 -3.34 6.20
N ALA A 65 -1.93 -2.60 6.64
CA ALA A 65 -0.79 -2.18 5.83
C ALA A 65 0.43 -3.00 6.21
N VAL A 66 1.05 -3.68 5.24
CA VAL A 66 2.22 -4.53 5.46
C VAL A 66 3.42 -3.88 4.82
N GLU A 67 4.51 -3.70 5.56
CA GLU A 67 5.74 -3.11 5.04
C GLU A 67 7.00 -3.75 5.64
N LEU A 68 7.90 -4.18 4.76
CA LEU A 68 9.17 -4.82 5.10
C LEU A 68 10.28 -3.80 5.36
N ASP A 69 10.28 -2.68 4.63
CA ASP A 69 11.31 -1.66 4.72
C ASP A 69 11.14 -0.81 5.98
N GLN A 70 12.02 -1.06 6.95
CA GLN A 70 12.01 -0.39 8.25
C GLN A 70 12.15 1.13 8.15
N ARG A 71 12.74 1.64 7.06
CA ARG A 71 12.91 3.07 6.82
C ARG A 71 11.59 3.78 6.55
N LEU A 72 10.57 3.04 6.09
CA LEU A 72 9.24 3.57 5.75
C LEU A 72 8.25 3.46 6.92
N TRP A 73 8.54 2.67 7.94
CA TRP A 73 7.63 2.50 9.08
C TRP A 73 7.23 3.80 9.78
N PRO A 74 8.11 4.81 10.00
CA PRO A 74 7.69 6.05 10.63
C PRO A 74 6.65 6.81 9.81
N VAL A 75 6.93 7.05 8.52
CA VAL A 75 6.00 7.77 7.63
C VAL A 75 4.69 7.02 7.40
N LEU A 76 4.76 5.68 7.33
CA LEU A 76 3.58 4.84 7.23
C LEU A 76 2.75 4.89 8.52
N ALA A 77 3.39 4.84 9.68
CA ALA A 77 2.69 4.95 10.97
C ALA A 77 1.98 6.30 11.12
N ASP A 78 2.64 7.40 10.74
CA ASP A 78 2.03 8.74 10.75
C ASP A 78 0.80 8.79 9.82
N THR A 79 0.93 8.27 8.60
CA THR A 79 -0.18 8.23 7.63
C THR A 79 -1.36 7.38 8.12
N LEU A 80 -1.08 6.24 8.76
CA LEU A 80 -2.12 5.38 9.32
C LEU A 80 -2.77 6.01 10.57
N ALA A 81 -2.01 6.76 11.37
CA ALA A 81 -2.55 7.51 12.50
C ALA A 81 -3.51 8.61 12.02
N ASP A 82 -3.15 9.35 10.97
CA ASP A 82 -4.04 10.34 10.34
C ASP A 82 -5.33 9.67 9.82
N CYS A 83 -5.22 8.50 9.18
CA CYS A 83 -6.38 7.73 8.76
C CYS A 83 -7.26 7.28 9.94
N ALA A 84 -6.65 6.80 11.03
CA ALA A 84 -7.36 6.32 12.21
C ALA A 84 -8.02 7.43 13.04
N ALA A 85 -7.63 8.70 12.83
CA ALA A 85 -8.30 9.85 13.43
C ALA A 85 -9.71 10.08 12.86
N GLU A 86 -9.98 9.56 11.65
CA GLU A 86 -11.30 9.60 11.04
C GLU A 86 -12.27 8.63 11.72
N SER A 87 -13.51 9.08 11.93
CA SER A 87 -14.54 8.25 12.57
C SER A 87 -14.81 6.98 11.75
N GLY A 88 -14.86 5.84 12.43
CA GLY A 88 -15.15 4.54 11.82
C GLY A 88 -13.98 3.91 11.05
N VAL A 89 -12.76 4.41 11.23
CA VAL A 89 -11.55 3.85 10.62
C VAL A 89 -10.69 3.15 11.67
N ARG A 90 -10.17 1.97 11.32
CA ARG A 90 -9.17 1.23 12.10
C ARG A 90 -8.00 0.88 11.19
N THR A 91 -6.79 0.98 11.71
CA THR A 91 -5.57 0.70 10.96
C THR A 91 -4.65 -0.25 11.73
N SER A 92 -3.98 -1.15 11.01
CA SER A 92 -2.93 -2.03 11.54
C SER A 92 -1.68 -1.92 10.67
N LEU A 93 -0.53 -1.72 11.32
CA LEU A 93 0.79 -1.75 10.69
C LEU A 93 1.48 -3.08 10.98
N VAL A 94 1.69 -3.88 9.94
CA VAL A 94 2.43 -5.13 10.00
C VAL A 94 3.85 -4.93 9.49
N LYS A 95 4.81 -5.01 10.42
CA LYS A 95 6.24 -4.82 10.17
C LYS A 95 6.92 -6.12 9.76
N SER A 96 6.59 -6.64 8.58
CA SER A 96 7.04 -7.95 8.10
C SER A 96 7.15 -8.00 6.58
N ASP A 97 7.88 -9.01 6.08
CA ASP A 97 7.69 -9.49 4.71
C ASP A 97 6.24 -9.97 4.53
N PHE A 98 5.60 -9.55 3.43
CA PHE A 98 4.20 -9.87 3.16
C PHE A 98 3.98 -11.37 2.94
N VAL A 99 4.86 -12.05 2.20
CA VAL A 99 4.70 -13.48 1.91
C VAL A 99 4.80 -14.28 3.21
N GLN A 100 5.77 -13.96 4.06
CA GLN A 100 5.90 -14.60 5.38
C GLN A 100 4.69 -14.32 6.27
N TRP A 101 4.21 -13.07 6.33
CA TRP A 101 3.04 -12.74 7.14
C TRP A 101 1.77 -13.43 6.63
N ALA A 102 1.55 -13.45 5.31
CA ALA A 102 0.39 -14.04 4.67
C ALA A 102 0.27 -15.55 4.92
N LEU A 103 1.40 -16.25 5.10
CA LEU A 103 1.42 -17.68 5.43
C LEU A 103 0.94 -17.99 6.86
N HIS A 104 0.89 -17.00 7.75
CA HIS A 104 0.62 -17.18 9.18
C HIS A 104 -0.62 -16.42 9.66
N THR A 105 -1.41 -15.83 8.75
CA THR A 105 -2.62 -15.09 9.09
C THR A 105 -3.86 -15.73 8.48
N ASP A 106 -4.93 -15.78 9.27
CA ASP A 106 -6.28 -16.16 8.82
C ASP A 106 -7.16 -14.93 8.54
N GLU A 107 -6.58 -13.73 8.51
CA GLU A 107 -7.33 -12.52 8.15
C GLU A 107 -7.93 -12.62 6.74
N ARG A 108 -9.06 -11.93 6.55
CA ARG A 108 -9.79 -11.88 5.29
C ARG A 108 -10.05 -10.43 4.94
N PHE A 109 -9.84 -10.11 3.67
CA PHE A 109 -9.94 -8.76 3.12
C PHE A 109 -10.92 -8.76 1.97
N ASP A 110 -11.65 -7.67 1.83
CA ASP A 110 -12.58 -7.45 0.73
C ASP A 110 -11.83 -6.89 -0.50
N VAL A 111 -10.77 -6.13 -0.24
CA VAL A 111 -9.98 -5.42 -1.26
C VAL A 111 -8.51 -5.53 -0.94
N VAL A 112 -7.72 -5.77 -1.97
CA VAL A 112 -6.26 -5.59 -1.95
C VAL A 112 -5.93 -4.41 -2.86
N ILE A 113 -5.27 -3.39 -2.32
CA ILE A 113 -4.79 -2.25 -3.11
C ILE A 113 -3.26 -2.22 -3.04
N GLN A 114 -2.60 -2.13 -4.20
CA GLN A 114 -1.16 -2.28 -4.23
C GLN A 114 -0.54 -1.63 -5.46
N ASN A 115 0.64 -1.04 -5.29
CA ASN A 115 1.49 -0.59 -6.39
C ASN A 115 2.85 -1.32 -6.31
N PRO A 116 2.99 -2.48 -6.98
CA PRO A 116 4.19 -3.29 -6.83
C PRO A 116 5.43 -2.61 -7.41
N PRO A 117 6.62 -2.88 -6.84
CA PRO A 117 7.86 -2.38 -7.40
C PRO A 117 8.08 -2.96 -8.81
N TYR A 118 8.14 -2.09 -9.81
CA TYR A 118 8.42 -2.47 -11.19
C TYR A 118 9.93 -2.71 -11.38
N HIS A 119 10.46 -3.83 -10.90
CA HIS A 119 11.81 -4.23 -11.28
C HIS A 119 11.80 -4.86 -12.67
N LYS A 120 12.38 -4.14 -13.64
CA LYS A 120 12.85 -4.74 -14.89
C LYS A 120 14.02 -5.66 -14.53
N LYS A 121 13.82 -6.98 -14.51
CA LYS A 121 14.95 -7.92 -14.38
C LYS A 121 15.87 -7.66 -15.58
N GLY A 122 17.04 -7.06 -15.34
CA GLY A 122 18.07 -6.91 -16.36
C GLY A 122 18.51 -8.29 -16.80
N VAL A 123 18.08 -8.72 -17.98
CA VAL A 123 18.70 -9.86 -18.64
C VAL A 123 20.05 -9.37 -19.15
N SER A 124 21.12 -9.74 -18.46
CA SER A 124 22.47 -9.60 -19.00
C SER A 124 22.61 -10.62 -20.12
N ILE A 125 22.35 -10.20 -21.36
CA ILE A 125 22.77 -10.97 -22.53
C ILE A 125 24.29 -10.85 -22.60
N LEU A 126 25.00 -11.87 -22.14
CA LEU A 126 26.41 -12.05 -22.44
C LEU A 126 26.52 -12.30 -23.95
N VAL A 127 26.90 -11.28 -24.70
CA VAL A 127 27.33 -11.45 -26.09
C VAL A 127 28.75 -12.02 -26.04
N PRO A 128 29.01 -13.22 -26.56
CA PRO A 128 30.37 -13.74 -26.60
C PRO A 128 31.19 -12.84 -27.50
N VAL A 129 32.27 -12.28 -26.96
CA VAL A 129 33.27 -11.57 -27.75
C VAL A 129 34.01 -12.65 -28.54
N GLY A 130 33.73 -12.74 -29.83
CA GLY A 130 34.48 -13.59 -30.75
C GLY A 130 35.94 -13.13 -30.80
N GLY A 131 36.85 -13.97 -30.30
CA GLY A 131 38.28 -13.77 -30.47
C GLY A 131 38.67 -14.05 -31.92
N GLY A 132 39.41 -13.10 -32.51
CA GLY A 132 40.25 -13.35 -33.69
C GLY A 132 41.63 -13.85 -33.29
#